data_AF-A0A2V9AJ39-F1
#
_entry.id   AF-A0A2V9AJ39-F1
#
_cell.length_a   1.000
_cell.length_b   1.000
_cell.length_c   1.000
_cell.angle_alpha   90.00
_cell.angle_beta   90.00
_cell.angle_gamma   90.00
#
_symmetry.space_group_name_H-M   'P 1'
#
loop_
_entity.id
_entity.type
_entity.pdbx_description
1 polymer ?
#
loop_
_entity_poly.entity_id
_entity_poly.type
_entity_poly.pdbx_seq_one_letter_code
_entity_poly.pdbx_strand_id
1 'polypeptide(L)'
;MERFAGHRAEQHAGKFPKSTINGVSGTTAHDIRGGVRGDVNVSNRLFVFLSRIWNTTHFSTWICAMCLGGLGYHAIKRPNTTFDVFGGGSFDQEYFAAYNLVTPNPTPPPPTISTAQPAVTRKSGEAVVGEELNAKIGGRTTFTERFSLYPNVSDLGNYRTEFDINAATKLKTWPGWQISYSDVYITDPPTGLKGNDQVLSTGLRLTFGKGAF
;
A
#
# COMPACT_ATOMS: atom_id res chain seq x y z
N MET A 1 4.03 28.98 19.75
CA MET A 1 3.09 27.90 19.40
C MET A 1 3.64 27.22 18.14
N GLU A 2 4.63 26.34 18.31
CA GLU A 2 5.30 25.67 17.18
C GLU A 2 4.39 24.59 16.60
N ARG A 3 3.95 24.80 15.36
CA ARG A 3 3.27 23.77 14.57
C ARG A 3 4.35 22.82 14.04
N PHE A 4 4.49 21.65 14.67
CA PHE A 4 5.16 20.53 14.04
C PHE A 4 4.27 20.03 12.90
N ALA A 5 4.58 20.42 11.66
CA ALA A 5 4.12 19.71 10.48
C ALA A 5 4.85 18.36 10.46
N GLY A 6 4.12 17.28 10.75
CA GLY A 6 4.64 15.93 10.61
C GLY A 6 4.72 15.60 9.12
N HIS A 7 5.91 15.66 8.54
CA HIS A 7 6.16 15.06 7.23
C HIS A 7 6.55 13.60 7.46
N ARG A 8 5.68 12.66 7.07
CA ARG A 8 6.00 11.22 7.08
C ARG A 8 6.32 10.80 5.64
N ALA A 9 7.60 10.56 5.39
CA ALA A 9 8.04 9.86 4.18
C ALA A 9 7.86 8.35 4.43
N GLU A 10 6.94 7.73 3.70
CA GLU A 10 6.78 6.28 3.70
C GLU A 10 7.65 5.72 2.57
N GLN A 11 8.85 5.28 2.93
CA GLN A 11 9.73 4.54 2.03
C GLN A 11 9.58 3.04 2.33
N HIS A 12 9.05 2.30 1.36
CA HIS A 12 9.03 0.84 1.42
C HIS A 12 10.09 0.29 0.47
N ALA A 13 10.99 -0.53 1.02
CA ALA A 13 11.99 -1.26 0.26
C ALA A 13 11.31 -2.25 -0.70
N GLY A 14 11.97 -2.51 -1.84
CA GLY A 14 11.43 -3.33 -2.93
C GLY A 14 10.86 -4.66 -2.45
N LYS A 15 9.61 -4.94 -2.85
CA LYS A 15 8.91 -6.19 -2.57
C LYS A 15 9.02 -7.11 -3.79
N PHE A 16 9.16 -8.41 -3.54
CA PHE A 16 9.20 -9.45 -4.58
C PHE A 16 7.93 -10.32 -4.51
N PRO A 17 6.77 -9.86 -4.98
CA PRO A 17 5.56 -10.69 -5.01
C PRO A 17 5.71 -11.85 -6.02
N LYS A 18 5.14 -12.99 -5.67
CA LYS A 18 5.01 -14.17 -6.54
C LYS A 18 3.61 -14.19 -7.13
N SER A 19 3.50 -14.33 -8.45
CA SER A 19 2.21 -14.53 -9.11
C SER A 19 2.16 -15.92 -9.76
N THR A 20 1.03 -16.58 -9.64
CA THR A 20 0.75 -17.86 -10.29
C THR A 20 -0.39 -17.65 -11.26
N ILE A 21 -0.13 -17.87 -12.54
CA ILE A 21 -1.13 -17.82 -13.61
C ILE A 21 -1.35 -19.26 -14.07
N ASN A 22 -2.58 -19.78 -13.95
CA ASN A 22 -2.97 -21.11 -14.45
C ASN A 22 -2.01 -22.25 -14.05
N GLY A 23 -1.55 -22.26 -12.80
CA GLY A 23 -0.66 -23.31 -12.26
C GLY A 23 0.82 -23.14 -12.60
N VAL A 24 1.19 -22.16 -13.41
CA VAL A 24 2.58 -21.78 -13.66
C VAL A 24 2.96 -20.66 -12.71
N SER A 25 3.89 -20.93 -11.80
CA SER A 25 4.39 -19.94 -10.84
C SER A 25 5.57 -19.18 -11.45
N GLY A 26 5.39 -17.87 -11.65
CA GLY A 26 6.44 -16.95 -12.07
C GLY A 26 6.89 -16.10 -10.89
N THR A 27 8.18 -16.09 -10.58
CA THR A 27 8.76 -15.09 -9.66
C THR A 27 9.35 -13.98 -10.51
N THR A 28 8.57 -12.94 -10.84
CA THR A 28 9.03 -11.87 -11.76
C THR A 28 8.29 -10.55 -11.56
N ALA A 29 8.04 -10.14 -10.32
CA ALA A 29 7.59 -8.78 -10.04
C ALA A 29 8.60 -8.11 -9.10
N HIS A 30 9.39 -7.20 -9.65
CA HIS A 30 10.11 -6.19 -8.86
C HIS A 30 9.16 -5.02 -8.71
N ASP A 31 8.68 -4.78 -7.48
CA ASP A 31 7.84 -3.62 -7.16
C ASP A 31 8.65 -2.56 -6.40
N ILE A 32 8.59 -1.32 -6.87
CA ILE A 32 9.11 -0.14 -6.18
C ILE A 32 7.92 0.72 -5.80
N ARG A 33 7.63 0.83 -4.50
CA ARG A 33 6.59 1.70 -3.95
C ARG A 33 7.23 2.84 -3.16
N GLY A 34 6.79 4.06 -3.41
CA GLY A 34 7.14 5.24 -2.63
C GLY A 34 5.93 6.12 -2.43
N GLY A 35 5.91 6.90 -1.35
CA GLY A 35 4.82 7.84 -1.12
C GLY A 35 5.23 8.97 -0.19
N VAL A 36 4.48 10.06 -0.30
CA VAL A 36 4.53 11.18 0.64
C VAL A 36 3.17 11.38 1.23
N ARG A 37 3.11 11.60 2.54
CA ARG A 37 1.90 12.02 3.24
C ARG A 37 2.24 13.20 4.15
N GLY A 38 1.36 14.19 4.13
CA GLY A 38 1.36 15.31 5.05
C GLY A 38 0.05 15.36 5.81
N ASP A 39 0.14 15.54 7.13
CA ASP A 39 -1.00 15.69 8.02
C ASP A 39 -0.90 17.04 8.73
N VAL A 40 -2.00 17.80 8.74
CA VAL A 40 -2.10 19.11 9.40
C VAL A 40 -3.20 19.06 10.44
N ASN A 41 -2.82 19.22 11.71
CA ASN A 41 -3.76 19.36 12.81
C ASN A 41 -4.52 20.69 12.71
N VAL A 42 -5.84 20.61 12.50
CA VAL A 42 -6.75 21.76 12.52
C VAL A 42 -7.15 22.08 13.96
N SER A 43 -7.30 21.06 14.80
CA SER A 43 -7.56 21.19 16.24
C SER A 43 -6.80 20.12 17.03
N ASN A 44 -7.06 19.99 18.33
CA ASN A 44 -6.42 18.94 19.13
C ASN A 44 -6.80 17.52 18.66
N ARG A 45 -8.02 17.35 18.12
CA ARG A 45 -8.54 16.05 17.68
C ARG A 45 -8.77 15.94 16.18
N LEU A 46 -8.80 17.04 15.44
CA LEU A 46 -9.06 17.00 13.99
C LEU A 46 -7.80 17.29 13.19
N PHE A 47 -7.60 16.52 12.13
CA PHE A 47 -6.54 16.75 11.17
C PHE A 47 -7.06 16.66 9.74
N VAL A 48 -6.37 17.33 8.82
CA VAL A 48 -6.53 17.20 7.37
C VAL A 48 -5.29 16.48 6.88
N PHE A 49 -5.45 15.58 5.90
CA PHE A 49 -4.33 14.89 5.30
C PHE A 49 -4.36 14.97 3.79
N LEU A 50 -3.17 14.93 3.20
CA LEU A 50 -2.95 14.80 1.77
C LEU A 50 -1.78 13.85 1.55
N SER A 51 -1.97 12.89 0.66
CA SER A 51 -0.94 11.94 0.27
C SER A 51 -0.87 11.79 -1.24
N ARG A 52 0.33 11.40 -1.68
CA ARG A 52 0.61 10.99 -3.04
C ARG A 52 1.49 9.76 -3.00
N ILE A 53 1.03 8.69 -3.63
CA ILE A 53 1.72 7.41 -3.69
C ILE A 53 2.07 7.10 -5.14
N TRP A 54 3.24 6.50 -5.33
CA TRP A 54 3.78 6.02 -6.60
C TRP A 54 4.24 4.57 -6.44
N ASN A 55 3.95 3.74 -7.43
CA ASN A 55 4.43 2.36 -7.49
C ASN A 55 4.94 2.04 -8.90
N THR A 56 5.77 1.03 -9.05
CA THR A 56 6.28 0.59 -10.36
C THR A 56 6.59 -0.89 -10.29
N THR A 57 5.97 -1.67 -11.18
CA THR A 57 6.28 -3.09 -11.36
C THR A 57 6.90 -3.33 -12.74
N HIS A 58 7.63 -4.43 -12.92
CA HIS A 58 8.28 -4.77 -14.21
C HIS A 58 7.30 -4.94 -15.40
N PHE A 59 5.98 -5.04 -15.15
CA PHE A 59 4.93 -5.08 -16.18
C PHE A 59 4.08 -3.79 -16.26
N SER A 60 4.41 -2.75 -15.48
CA SER A 60 3.69 -1.48 -15.44
C SER A 60 4.69 -0.32 -15.27
N THR A 61 4.97 0.35 -16.39
CA THR A 61 5.84 1.52 -16.46
C THR A 61 5.05 2.77 -16.08
N TRP A 62 5.48 3.41 -14.98
CA TRP A 62 5.07 4.74 -14.48
C TRP A 62 3.65 4.84 -13.88
N ILE A 63 3.47 4.42 -12.62
CA ILE A 63 2.23 4.67 -11.88
C ILE A 63 2.34 6.02 -11.14
N CYS A 64 1.62 7.01 -11.66
CA CYS A 64 1.17 8.20 -10.93
C CYS A 64 -0.36 8.10 -10.94
N ALA A 65 -1.10 8.25 -9.85
CA ALA A 65 -0.75 8.65 -8.51
C ALA A 65 -2.03 8.43 -7.70
N MET A 66 -1.97 7.67 -6.61
CA MET A 66 -3.05 7.72 -5.64
C MET A 66 -2.93 9.08 -4.96
N CYS A 67 -3.65 10.07 -5.47
CA CYS A 67 -3.79 11.38 -4.84
C CYS A 67 -4.95 11.24 -3.89
N LEU A 68 -4.62 11.08 -2.61
CA LEU A 68 -5.58 10.80 -1.56
C LEU A 68 -5.59 11.99 -0.61
N GLY A 69 -6.78 12.48 -0.26
CA GLY A 69 -6.91 13.55 0.72
C GLY A 69 -8.20 13.44 1.50
N GLY A 70 -8.22 14.01 2.70
CA GLY A 70 -9.38 13.92 3.54
C GLY A 70 -9.23 14.54 4.91
N LEU A 71 -10.17 14.16 5.78
CA LEU A 71 -10.26 14.59 7.17
C LEU A 71 -10.07 13.37 8.08
N GLY A 72 -9.49 13.61 9.23
CA GLY A 72 -9.35 12.58 10.25
C GLY A 72 -9.56 13.12 11.65
N TYR A 73 -9.80 12.16 12.55
CA TYR A 73 -10.08 12.39 13.94
C TYR A 73 -9.23 11.47 14.81
N HIS A 74 -8.47 12.08 15.73
CA HIS A 74 -7.74 11.36 16.77
C HIS A 74 -8.72 10.87 17.84
N ALA A 75 -9.20 9.64 17.70
CA ALA A 75 -10.04 8.98 18.70
C ALA A 75 -9.26 8.71 19.99
N ILE A 76 -7.96 8.40 19.88
CA ILE A 76 -7.02 8.35 21.01
C ILE A 76 -5.81 9.23 20.66
N LYS A 77 -5.40 10.09 21.60
CA LYS A 77 -4.18 10.90 21.48
C LYS A 77 -3.44 10.94 22.80
N ARG A 78 -2.40 10.11 22.93
CA ARG A 78 -1.52 9.99 24.10
C ARG A 78 -0.06 9.99 23.65
N PRO A 79 0.91 10.27 24.53
CA PRO A 79 2.34 10.28 24.18
C PRO A 79 2.84 8.97 23.55
N ASN A 80 2.27 7.83 23.95
CA ASN A 80 2.68 6.50 23.50
C ASN A 80 1.64 5.82 22.62
N THR A 81 0.48 6.42 22.37
CA THR A 81 -0.59 5.77 21.59
C THR A 81 -1.45 6.80 20.90
N THR A 82 -1.60 6.69 19.59
CA THR A 82 -2.63 7.38 18.82
C THR A 82 -3.50 6.36 18.10
N PHE A 83 -4.79 6.63 18.05
CA PHE A 83 -5.73 5.87 17.24
C PHE A 83 -6.56 6.87 16.47
N ASP A 84 -6.42 6.82 15.15
CA ASP A 84 -6.97 7.79 14.23
C ASP A 84 -8.00 7.09 13.35
N VAL A 85 -9.13 7.76 13.11
CA VAL A 85 -10.09 7.36 12.09
C VAL A 85 -10.15 8.47 11.05
N PHE A 86 -10.19 8.13 9.78
CA PHE A 86 -10.16 9.11 8.70
C PHE A 86 -11.02 8.69 7.52
N GLY A 87 -11.40 9.68 6.73
CA GLY A 87 -12.13 9.50 5.48
C GLY A 87 -11.91 10.65 4.52
N GLY A 88 -12.22 10.42 3.26
CA GLY A 88 -11.82 11.31 2.17
C GLY A 88 -12.05 10.68 0.80
N GLY A 89 -11.26 11.11 -0.18
CA GLY A 89 -11.30 10.55 -1.53
C GLY A 89 -9.90 10.36 -2.09
N SER A 90 -9.76 9.34 -2.92
CA SER A 90 -8.60 9.13 -3.79
C SER A 90 -8.98 9.27 -5.25
N PHE A 91 -7.98 9.64 -6.03
CA PHE A 91 -8.01 9.46 -7.47
C PHE A 91 -6.87 8.52 -7.84
N ASP A 92 -7.20 7.47 -8.57
CA ASP A 92 -6.30 6.42 -8.98
C ASP A 92 -6.14 6.43 -10.50
N GLN A 93 -4.91 6.21 -10.93
CA GLN A 93 -4.56 6.16 -12.34
C GLN A 93 -3.50 5.08 -12.57
N GLU A 94 -3.88 4.10 -13.38
CA GLU A 94 -3.11 2.89 -13.63
C GLU A 94 -2.74 2.79 -15.10
N TYR A 95 -1.52 2.32 -15.37
CA TYR A 95 -1.00 2.09 -16.71
C TYR A 95 -0.60 0.63 -16.87
N PHE A 96 -1.29 -0.09 -17.74
CA PHE A 96 -0.99 -1.47 -18.09
C PHE A 96 -0.25 -1.50 -19.42
N ALA A 97 0.94 -2.11 -19.45
CA ALA A 97 1.66 -2.34 -20.69
C ALA A 97 0.94 -3.38 -21.56
N ALA A 98 1.19 -3.34 -22.87
CA ALA A 98 0.72 -4.39 -23.76
C ALA A 98 1.35 -5.74 -23.35
N TYR A 99 0.56 -6.81 -23.36
CA TYR A 99 1.00 -8.17 -23.01
C TYR A 99 0.33 -9.20 -23.91
N ASN A 100 0.90 -10.40 -24.00
CA ASN A 100 0.27 -11.51 -24.72
C ASN A 100 -0.44 -12.41 -23.71
N LEU A 101 -1.76 -12.56 -23.85
CA LEU A 101 -2.54 -13.52 -23.07
C LEU A 101 -2.52 -14.87 -23.79
N VAL A 102 -1.98 -15.88 -23.12
CA VAL A 102 -1.94 -17.26 -23.62
C VAL A 102 -3.11 -18.03 -23.01
N THR A 103 -4.04 -18.50 -23.85
CA THR A 103 -5.21 -19.29 -23.43
C THR A 103 -5.20 -20.68 -24.07
N PRO A 104 -5.84 -21.70 -23.47
CA PRO A 104 -6.03 -23.00 -24.11
C PRO A 104 -6.80 -22.86 -25.43
N ASN A 105 -6.38 -23.58 -26.47
CA ASN A 105 -7.13 -23.65 -27.73
C ASN A 105 -8.27 -24.69 -27.60
N PRO A 106 -9.55 -24.30 -27.75
CA PRO A 106 -10.67 -25.25 -27.69
C PRO A 106 -10.68 -26.26 -28.87
N THR A 107 -9.97 -25.99 -29.97
CA THR A 107 -9.83 -26.88 -31.13
C THR A 107 -8.35 -27.02 -31.56
N PRO A 108 -7.55 -27.88 -30.88
CA PRO A 108 -6.14 -28.12 -31.24
C PRO A 108 -6.02 -28.80 -32.62
N PRO A 109 -4.93 -28.58 -33.42
CA PRO A 109 -3.69 -27.83 -33.13
C PRO A 109 -3.67 -26.38 -33.68
N PRO A 110 -2.94 -25.41 -33.04
CA PRO A 110 -2.01 -25.53 -31.90
C PRO A 110 -2.70 -25.61 -30.52
N PRO A 111 -2.02 -26.05 -29.43
CA PRO A 111 -2.64 -26.29 -28.11
C PRO A 111 -2.99 -25.02 -27.33
N THR A 112 -2.38 -23.88 -27.68
CA THR A 112 -2.66 -22.58 -27.07
C THR A 112 -2.84 -21.51 -28.13
N ILE A 113 -3.58 -20.46 -27.78
CA ILE A 113 -3.76 -19.25 -28.59
C ILE A 113 -3.08 -18.11 -27.83
N SER A 114 -2.20 -17.38 -28.53
CA SER A 114 -1.60 -16.14 -28.01
C SER A 114 -2.40 -14.97 -28.57
N THR A 115 -3.07 -14.22 -27.70
CA THR A 115 -3.81 -13.00 -28.09
C THR A 115 -3.08 -11.78 -27.57
N ALA A 116 -2.77 -10.84 -28.46
CA ALA A 116 -2.17 -9.57 -28.07
C ALA A 116 -3.20 -8.71 -27.35
N GLN A 117 -2.89 -8.29 -26.13
CA GLN A 117 -3.66 -7.33 -25.35
C GLN A 117 -3.00 -5.96 -25.47
N PRO A 118 -3.76 -4.89 -25.83
CA PRO A 118 -3.21 -3.56 -25.96
C PRO A 118 -2.81 -2.99 -24.60
N ALA A 119 -1.98 -1.96 -24.61
CA ALA A 119 -1.74 -1.15 -23.41
C ALA A 119 -3.04 -0.43 -23.01
N VAL A 120 -3.35 -0.39 -21.71
CA VAL A 120 -4.59 0.21 -21.19
C VAL A 120 -4.24 1.22 -20.10
N THR A 121 -4.88 2.39 -20.14
CA THR A 121 -4.86 3.33 -19.02
C THR A 121 -6.22 3.30 -18.34
N ARG A 122 -6.24 3.12 -17.02
CA ARG A 122 -7.46 3.18 -16.20
C ARG A 122 -7.38 4.37 -15.25
N LYS A 123 -8.53 4.98 -15.00
CA LYS A 123 -8.68 6.10 -14.06
C LYS A 123 -9.95 5.88 -13.26
N SER A 124 -9.87 6.00 -11.95
CA SER A 124 -11.02 5.86 -11.06
C SER A 124 -10.94 6.87 -9.93
N GLY A 125 -12.10 7.37 -9.52
CA GLY A 125 -12.24 7.98 -8.20
C GLY A 125 -12.64 6.91 -7.20
N GLU A 126 -12.08 6.96 -5.99
CA GLU A 126 -12.51 6.14 -4.86
C GLU A 126 -12.84 7.04 -3.69
N ALA A 127 -13.82 6.64 -2.87
CA ALA A 127 -13.88 7.17 -1.52
C ALA A 127 -12.82 6.46 -0.68
N VAL A 128 -12.46 7.01 0.47
CA VAL A 128 -11.65 6.28 1.46
C VAL A 128 -12.29 6.38 2.83
N VAL A 129 -12.19 5.29 3.57
CA VAL A 129 -12.39 5.26 5.02
C VAL A 129 -11.34 4.34 5.62
N GLY A 130 -10.83 4.68 6.79
CA GLY A 130 -9.90 3.80 7.46
C GLY A 130 -9.55 4.24 8.87
N GLU A 131 -8.71 3.41 9.48
CA GLU A 131 -8.15 3.64 10.79
C GLU A 131 -6.64 3.46 10.80
N GLU A 132 -6.01 4.07 11.79
CA GLU A 132 -4.58 3.91 12.02
C GLU A 132 -4.29 3.91 13.52
N LEU A 133 -3.72 2.81 14.01
CA LEU A 133 -3.19 2.68 15.35
C LEU A 133 -1.67 2.86 15.31
N ASN A 134 -1.14 3.80 16.08
CA ASN A 134 0.29 3.91 16.37
C ASN A 134 0.51 3.75 17.87
N ALA A 135 1.35 2.79 18.28
CA ALA A 135 1.63 2.51 19.68
C ALA A 135 3.12 2.31 19.96
N LYS A 136 3.62 2.91 21.05
CA LYS A 136 4.88 2.55 21.70
C LYS A 136 4.58 1.50 22.77
N ILE A 137 4.97 0.26 22.51
CA ILE A 137 4.80 -0.88 23.43
C ILE A 137 6.07 -0.97 24.28
N GLY A 138 5.97 -0.54 25.54
CA GLY A 138 7.12 -0.39 26.43
C GLY A 138 8.13 0.65 25.91
N GLY A 139 9.39 0.53 26.34
CA GLY A 139 10.45 1.49 25.99
C GLY A 139 11.22 1.18 24.70
N ARG A 140 10.89 0.09 23.99
CA ARG A 140 11.73 -0.46 22.92
C ARG A 140 10.99 -0.88 21.66
N THR A 141 9.67 -1.00 21.70
CA THR A 141 8.88 -1.51 20.57
C THR A 141 7.91 -0.44 20.08
N THR A 142 7.89 -0.24 18.76
CA THR A 142 6.84 0.52 18.09
C THR A 142 5.98 -0.45 17.30
N PHE A 143 4.67 -0.25 17.35
CA PHE A 143 3.68 -1.01 16.62
C PHE A 143 2.81 -0.02 15.85
N THR A 144 2.61 -0.28 14.57
CA THR A 144 1.67 0.47 13.73
C THR A 144 0.76 -0.51 13.03
N GLU A 145 -0.52 -0.24 13.04
CA GLU A 145 -1.53 -0.97 12.29
C GLU A 145 -2.38 0.05 11.54
N ARG A 146 -2.73 -0.27 10.30
CA ARG A 146 -3.56 0.57 9.46
C ARG A 146 -4.47 -0.32 8.63
N PHE A 147 -5.75 0.01 8.64
CA PHE A 147 -6.73 -0.55 7.74
C PHE A 147 -7.35 0.56 6.90
N SER A 148 -7.61 0.30 5.63
CA SER A 148 -8.29 1.24 4.73
C SER A 148 -9.16 0.50 3.73
N LEU A 149 -10.36 1.02 3.51
CA LEU A 149 -11.31 0.58 2.50
C LEU A 149 -11.51 1.70 1.49
N TYR A 150 -11.42 1.34 0.21
CA TYR A 150 -11.56 2.23 -0.92
C TYR A 150 -12.67 1.72 -1.85
N PRO A 151 -13.94 2.11 -1.63
CA PRO A 151 -14.99 1.78 -2.59
C PRO A 151 -14.86 2.69 -3.82
N ASN A 152 -14.92 2.08 -5.00
CA ASN A 152 -14.83 2.79 -6.26
C ASN A 152 -16.15 3.56 -6.52
N VAL A 153 -16.03 4.84 -6.86
CA VAL A 153 -17.17 5.73 -7.17
C VAL A 153 -17.31 6.03 -8.67
N SER A 154 -16.36 5.57 -9.50
CA SER A 154 -16.43 5.60 -10.96
C SER A 154 -16.99 4.31 -11.55
N ASP A 155 -16.57 3.16 -11.01
CA ASP A 155 -17.01 1.82 -11.36
C ASP A 155 -17.66 1.16 -10.14
N LEU A 156 -18.97 1.40 -10.00
CA LEU A 156 -19.73 0.93 -8.84
C LEU A 156 -19.71 -0.61 -8.73
N GLY A 157 -19.55 -1.09 -7.50
CA GLY A 157 -19.47 -2.53 -7.19
C GLY A 157 -18.04 -3.01 -6.97
N ASN A 158 -17.03 -2.24 -7.40
CA ASN A 158 -15.63 -2.54 -7.13
C ASN A 158 -15.14 -1.83 -5.86
N TYR A 159 -14.26 -2.49 -5.11
CA TYR A 159 -13.59 -1.91 -3.96
C TYR A 159 -12.21 -2.53 -3.76
N ARG A 160 -11.38 -1.81 -3.00
CA ARG A 160 -10.08 -2.27 -2.52
C ARG A 160 -9.98 -2.14 -1.01
N THR A 161 -9.28 -3.08 -0.37
CA THR A 161 -8.87 -2.95 1.02
C THR A 161 -7.36 -3.03 1.14
N GLU A 162 -6.80 -2.25 2.04
CA GLU A 162 -5.40 -2.31 2.44
C GLU A 162 -5.33 -2.56 3.95
N PHE A 163 -4.55 -3.54 4.35
CA PHE A 163 -4.25 -3.83 5.74
C PHE A 163 -2.74 -3.94 5.94
N ASP A 164 -2.18 -3.05 6.74
CA ASP A 164 -0.75 -2.98 7.01
C ASP A 164 -0.47 -3.09 8.51
N ILE A 165 0.45 -3.97 8.88
CA ILE A 165 1.02 -4.06 10.23
C ILE A 165 2.52 -3.86 10.14
N ASN A 166 3.07 -3.06 11.06
CA ASN A 166 4.50 -2.93 11.27
C ASN A 166 4.82 -3.02 12.77
N ALA A 167 5.82 -3.82 13.12
CA ALA A 167 6.35 -3.87 14.48
C ALA A 167 7.87 -3.77 14.42
N ALA A 168 8.46 -2.82 15.15
CA ALA A 168 9.90 -2.64 15.23
C ALA A 168 10.36 -2.61 16.68
N THR A 169 11.27 -3.51 17.05
CA THR A 169 11.82 -3.65 18.41
C THR A 169 13.32 -3.35 18.43
N LYS A 170 13.74 -2.45 19.31
CA LYS A 170 15.17 -2.17 19.57
C LYS A 170 15.79 -3.32 20.36
N LEU A 171 16.82 -3.96 19.80
CA LEU A 171 17.58 -5.00 20.48
C LEU A 171 18.74 -4.39 21.28
N LYS A 172 19.51 -3.50 20.63
CA LYS A 172 20.52 -2.62 21.25
C LYS A 172 20.45 -1.22 20.63
N THR A 173 21.44 -0.38 20.90
CA THR A 173 21.54 1.00 20.37
C THR A 173 21.59 1.06 18.84
N TRP A 174 22.23 0.08 18.20
CA TRP A 174 22.46 0.08 16.75
C TRP A 174 21.59 -0.93 15.95
N PRO A 175 21.28 -2.16 16.44
CA PRO A 175 20.41 -3.09 15.74
C PRO A 175 19.02 -3.16 16.39
N GLY A 176 18.02 -3.14 15.53
CA GLY A 176 16.64 -3.50 15.83
C GLY A 176 16.18 -4.65 14.95
N TRP A 177 15.05 -5.21 15.32
CA TRP A 177 14.34 -6.20 14.54
C TRP A 177 13.01 -5.59 14.10
N GLN A 178 12.61 -5.85 12.86
CA GLN A 178 11.34 -5.36 12.31
C GLN A 178 10.57 -6.50 11.63
N ILE A 179 9.26 -6.47 11.79
CA ILE A 179 8.30 -7.29 11.06
C ILE A 179 7.33 -6.35 10.36
N SER A 180 6.97 -6.69 9.14
CA SER A 180 5.95 -5.98 8.37
C SER A 180 5.04 -6.99 7.68
N TYR A 181 3.74 -6.77 7.78
CA TYR A 181 2.72 -7.51 7.04
C TYR A 181 1.89 -6.50 6.26
N SER A 182 1.51 -6.86 5.04
CA SER A 182 0.75 -6.03 4.13
C SER A 182 -0.16 -6.94 3.33
N ASP A 183 -1.46 -6.65 3.33
CA ASP A 183 -2.46 -7.34 2.54
C ASP A 183 -3.24 -6.30 1.73
N VAL A 184 -3.25 -6.48 0.42
CA VAL A 184 -4.02 -5.66 -0.51
C VAL A 184 -5.00 -6.57 -1.23
N TYR A 185 -6.28 -6.27 -1.09
CA TYR A 185 -7.35 -7.00 -1.77
C TYR A 185 -8.11 -6.08 -2.72
N ILE A 186 -8.30 -6.51 -3.97
CA ILE A 186 -9.09 -5.84 -5.01
C ILE A 186 -10.16 -6.79 -5.55
N THR A 187 -11.35 -6.25 -5.81
CA THR A 187 -12.46 -7.02 -6.40
C THR A 187 -12.37 -7.18 -7.91
N ASP A 188 -11.63 -6.30 -8.60
CA ASP A 188 -11.51 -6.22 -10.05
C ASP A 188 -10.06 -6.42 -10.53
N PRO A 189 -9.41 -7.54 -10.18
CA PRO A 189 -8.05 -7.80 -10.64
C PRO A 189 -7.99 -7.89 -12.17
N PRO A 190 -6.82 -7.56 -12.78
CA PRO A 190 -6.58 -7.88 -14.18
C PRO A 190 -6.88 -9.35 -14.48
N THR A 191 -7.42 -9.62 -15.67
CA THR A 191 -7.91 -10.94 -16.05
C THR A 191 -6.84 -12.02 -15.85
N GLY A 192 -7.17 -13.06 -15.08
CA GLY A 192 -6.28 -14.19 -14.80
C GLY A 192 -5.38 -14.01 -13.57
N LEU A 193 -5.47 -12.88 -12.85
CA LEU A 193 -4.76 -12.64 -11.59
C LEU A 193 -5.69 -12.81 -10.36
N LYS A 194 -5.09 -13.13 -9.22
CA LYS A 194 -5.80 -13.13 -7.93
C LYS A 194 -5.99 -11.71 -7.45
N GLY A 195 -7.15 -11.44 -6.84
CA GLY A 195 -7.45 -10.15 -6.23
C GLY A 195 -6.70 -9.87 -4.92
N ASN A 196 -6.01 -10.87 -4.34
CA ASN A 196 -5.35 -10.74 -3.05
C ASN A 196 -3.83 -10.80 -3.19
N ASP A 197 -3.12 -9.80 -2.67
CA ASP A 197 -1.65 -9.72 -2.61
C ASP A 197 -1.18 -9.56 -1.17
N GLN A 198 -0.45 -10.56 -0.67
CA GLN A 198 0.04 -10.62 0.70
C GLN A 198 1.57 -10.63 0.74
N VAL A 199 2.12 -9.76 1.57
CA VAL A 199 3.56 -9.67 1.81
C VAL A 199 3.84 -9.67 3.29
N LEU A 200 4.51 -10.73 3.75
CA LEU A 200 5.12 -10.80 5.07
C LEU A 200 6.63 -10.61 4.92
N SER A 201 7.19 -9.68 5.68
CA SER A 201 8.61 -9.39 5.73
C SER A 201 9.11 -9.31 7.15
N THR A 202 10.35 -9.74 7.37
CA THR A 202 11.05 -9.65 8.64
C THR A 202 12.51 -9.35 8.37
N GLY A 203 13.15 -8.57 9.23
CA GLY A 203 14.54 -8.20 9.00
C GLY A 203 15.18 -7.38 10.12
N LEU A 204 16.44 -7.04 9.89
CA LEU A 204 17.20 -6.17 10.79
C LEU A 204 17.04 -4.71 10.38
N ARG A 205 16.83 -3.86 11.38
CA ARG A 205 16.85 -2.39 11.25
C ARG A 205 18.13 -1.86 11.86
N LEU A 206 18.92 -1.12 11.09
CA LEU A 206 20.15 -0.51 11.60
C LEU A 206 19.96 0.98 11.84
N THR A 207 20.39 1.46 13.00
CA THR A 207 20.40 2.88 13.37
C THR A 207 21.85 3.35 13.46
N PHE A 208 22.22 4.33 12.65
CA PHE A 208 23.55 4.95 12.65
C PHE A 208 23.51 6.29 13.40
N GLY A 209 24.49 6.52 14.28
CA GLY A 209 24.57 7.71 15.13
C GLY A 209 23.80 7.61 16.46
N LYS A 210 23.70 8.72 17.20
CA LYS A 210 22.86 8.83 18.41
C LYS A 210 21.39 8.95 18.01
N GLY A 211 20.78 7.86 17.56
CA GLY A 211 19.37 7.82 17.17
C GLY A 211 18.43 7.79 18.38
N ALA A 212 17.70 8.89 18.63
CA ALA A 212 16.52 8.90 19.47
C ALA A 212 15.29 8.39 18.68
N PHE A 213 14.35 7.75 19.38
CA PHE A 213 13.04 7.31 18.86
C PHE A 213 11.93 8.28 19.29
#